data_AF-A0A1H1WSF0-F1
#
_entry.id   AF-A0A1H1WSF0-F1
#
_cell.length_a   1.000
_cell.length_b   1.000
_cell.length_c   1.000
_cell.angle_alpha   90.00
_cell.angle_beta   90.00
_cell.angle_gamma   90.00
#
_symmetry.space_group_name_H-M   'P 1'
#
loop_
_entity.id
_entity.type
_entity.pdbx_description
1 polymer ?
#
loop_
_entity_poly.entity_id
_entity_poly.type
_entity_poly.pdbx_seq_one_letter_code
_entity_poly.pdbx_strand_id
1 'polypeptide(L)'
;MPFTLSHPAAILPLCRRPPAAPARPARWWPLLVLAAGGVVGAGLQLAEPSLRAVVIGAMSGVGAALILYALAWHLFAKADNDRMTDLDTLRGIWNRACADEGTGPGDRHLAALILVDNVVQNGGPNHAADSCEPAQLAAAAAGARYFGLNDLAAVIDELPAAASDRDDDEAEDRLSDAYHEVFPDTSRLDAALAARYAVAPADFEPVVGP
;
A
#
# COMPACT_ATOMS: atom_id res chain seq x y z
N MET A 1 -12.25 24.29 42.02
CA MET A 1 -11.24 24.86 41.10
C MET A 1 -11.39 24.15 39.77
N PRO A 2 -11.99 24.73 38.72
CA PRO A 2 -12.04 24.07 37.42
C PRO A 2 -10.73 24.37 36.67
N PHE A 3 -9.97 23.33 36.36
CA PHE A 3 -8.85 23.40 35.43
C PHE A 3 -9.41 23.40 34.01
N THR A 4 -9.29 24.53 33.32
CA THR A 4 -9.45 24.63 31.87
C THR A 4 -8.18 24.15 31.19
N LEU A 5 -8.22 22.96 30.58
CA LEU A 5 -7.19 22.50 29.65
C LEU A 5 -7.37 23.22 28.31
N SER A 6 -6.37 24.01 27.94
CA SER A 6 -6.30 24.77 26.69
C SER A 6 -5.12 24.24 25.87
N HIS A 7 -5.40 23.96 24.60
CA HIS A 7 -4.50 23.69 23.47
C HIS A 7 -3.79 22.33 23.36
N PRO A 8 -4.05 21.56 22.28
CA PRO A 8 -3.10 20.60 21.76
C PRO A 8 -2.01 21.33 20.95
N ALA A 9 -0.74 21.06 21.26
CA ALA A 9 0.39 21.45 20.43
C ALA A 9 0.33 20.65 19.13
N ALA A 10 0.28 21.36 18.00
CA ALA A 10 0.36 20.77 16.67
C ALA A 10 1.76 20.19 16.45
N ILE A 11 1.90 18.88 16.65
CA ILE A 11 3.03 18.10 16.16
C ILE A 11 2.83 18.01 14.64
N LEU A 12 3.58 18.82 13.89
CA LEU A 12 3.59 18.75 12.44
C LEU A 12 4.16 17.39 12.00
N PRO A 13 3.43 16.58 11.22
CA PRO A 13 4.02 15.40 10.62
C PRO A 13 5.02 15.85 9.57
N LEU A 14 6.31 15.58 9.82
CA LEU A 14 7.37 15.67 8.82
C LEU A 14 7.12 14.56 7.78
N CYS A 15 6.20 14.81 6.85
CA CYS A 15 6.01 13.97 5.67
C CYS A 15 7.35 13.91 4.92
N ARG A 16 8.04 12.77 5.02
CA ARG A 16 9.22 12.49 4.20
C ARG A 16 8.84 12.65 2.74
N ARG A 17 9.58 13.51 2.04
CA ARG A 17 9.49 13.68 0.59
C ARG A 17 9.68 12.30 -0.07
N PRO A 18 8.76 11.83 -0.93
CA PRO A 18 8.90 10.52 -1.54
C PRO A 18 10.19 10.45 -2.37
N PRO A 19 10.88 9.29 -2.39
CA PRO A 19 12.06 9.10 -3.21
C PRO A 19 11.71 9.34 -4.69
N ALA A 20 12.62 9.99 -5.41
CA ALA A 20 12.46 10.27 -6.84
C ALA A 20 12.14 8.96 -7.59
N ALA A 21 11.07 8.98 -8.39
CA ALA A 21 10.67 7.84 -9.19
C ALA A 21 11.84 7.36 -10.06
N PRO A 22 12.12 6.04 -10.12
CA PRO A 22 13.18 5.52 -10.98
C PRO A 22 12.89 5.92 -12.44
N ALA A 23 13.94 6.35 -13.14
CA ALA A 23 13.86 6.73 -14.54
C ALA A 23 13.25 5.58 -15.35
N ARG A 24 12.15 5.86 -16.06
CA ARG A 24 11.49 4.89 -16.94
C ARG A 24 12.52 4.33 -17.93
N PRO A 25 12.69 2.99 -18.04
CA PRO A 25 13.58 2.43 -19.05
C PRO A 25 13.11 2.88 -20.43
N ALA A 26 14.05 3.35 -21.24
CA ALA A 26 13.81 3.76 -22.61
C ALA A 26 13.09 2.64 -23.36
N ARG A 27 11.90 2.95 -23.89
CA ARG A 27 11.10 2.04 -24.73
C ARG A 27 11.83 1.80 -26.05
N TRP A 28 12.66 0.76 -26.11
CA TRP A 28 13.17 0.21 -27.36
C TRP A 28 12.04 -0.60 -28.01
N TRP A 29 11.26 0.03 -28.90
CA TRP A 29 10.34 -0.69 -29.78
C TRP A 29 11.10 -1.17 -31.02
N PRO A 30 11.01 -2.46 -31.41
CA PRO A 30 11.33 -2.82 -32.77
C PRO A 30 10.16 -2.36 -33.66
N LEU A 31 10.47 -1.47 -34.61
CA LEU A 31 9.63 -1.19 -35.77
C LEU A 31 9.51 -2.49 -36.58
N LEU A 32 8.46 -3.28 -36.32
CA LEU A 32 8.10 -4.40 -37.18
C LEU A 32 7.32 -3.84 -38.39
N VAL A 33 8.07 -3.39 -39.40
CA VAL A 33 7.53 -3.08 -40.73
C VAL A 33 7.14 -4.40 -41.39
N LEU A 34 5.84 -4.71 -41.35
CA LEU A 34 5.27 -5.86 -42.05
C LEU A 34 5.00 -5.49 -43.50
N ALA A 35 6.00 -5.78 -44.35
CA ALA A 35 5.81 -5.90 -45.79
C ALA A 35 5.51 -7.37 -46.13
N ALA A 36 4.24 -7.69 -46.36
CA ALA A 36 3.79 -8.89 -47.07
C ALA A 36 2.38 -8.54 -47.58
N GLY A 37 2.17 -8.25 -48.86
CA GLY A 37 2.34 -9.20 -49.97
C GLY A 37 0.93 -9.66 -50.35
N GLY A 38 0.36 -9.04 -51.39
CA GLY A 38 -1.03 -9.24 -51.77
C GLY A 38 -1.34 -10.67 -52.23
N VAL A 39 -2.59 -11.09 -52.01
CA VAL A 39 -3.25 -12.13 -52.82
C VAL A 39 -4.65 -11.65 -53.17
N VAL A 40 -4.92 -11.72 -54.46
CA VAL A 40 -6.13 -11.36 -55.19
C VAL A 40 -7.24 -12.39 -54.96
N GLY A 41 -8.45 -11.90 -54.67
CA GLY A 41 -9.73 -12.37 -55.24
C GLY A 41 -10.35 -13.70 -54.75
N ALA A 42 -11.56 -13.61 -54.20
CA ALA A 42 -12.77 -14.32 -54.70
C ALA A 42 -13.99 -13.85 -53.89
N GLY A 43 -15.05 -13.46 -54.59
CA GLY A 43 -16.24 -12.86 -54.00
C GLY A 43 -17.12 -13.85 -53.24
N LEU A 44 -17.83 -13.33 -52.25
CA LEU A 44 -19.08 -13.90 -51.78
C LEU A 44 -20.02 -12.74 -51.46
N GLN A 45 -21.04 -12.58 -52.29
CA GLN A 45 -22.13 -11.64 -52.08
C GLN A 45 -23.14 -12.34 -51.18
N LEU A 46 -23.20 -11.94 -49.91
CA LEU A 46 -24.25 -12.34 -48.98
C LEU A 46 -24.93 -11.09 -48.44
N ALA A 47 -26.24 -11.07 -48.63
CA ALA A 47 -27.16 -10.08 -48.08
C ALA A 47 -27.43 -10.43 -46.61
N GLU A 48 -26.80 -9.71 -45.67
CA GLU A 48 -27.36 -9.21 -44.40
C GLU A 48 -26.25 -8.51 -43.58
N PRO A 49 -26.48 -7.32 -42.98
CA PRO A 49 -25.42 -6.30 -42.90
C PRO A 49 -24.70 -6.10 -41.55
N SER A 50 -24.99 -6.83 -40.46
CA SER A 50 -24.61 -6.30 -39.13
C SER A 50 -23.76 -7.14 -38.19
N LEU A 51 -23.40 -8.42 -38.45
CA LEU A 51 -22.68 -9.17 -37.39
C LEU A 51 -21.80 -10.39 -37.75
N ARG A 52 -21.47 -10.67 -39.02
CA ARG A 52 -20.72 -11.90 -39.34
C ARG A 52 -19.66 -11.78 -40.45
N ALA A 53 -18.52 -11.19 -40.10
CA ALA A 53 -17.17 -11.48 -40.61
C ALA A 53 -16.23 -10.57 -39.78
N VAL A 54 -15.17 -11.03 -39.13
CA VAL A 54 -13.93 -11.52 -39.74
C VAL A 54 -13.22 -12.49 -38.78
N VAL A 55 -13.51 -13.80 -38.87
CA VAL A 55 -12.60 -14.86 -38.39
C VAL A 55 -12.71 -16.05 -39.36
N ILE A 56 -12.50 -15.84 -40.65
CA ILE A 56 -12.33 -16.93 -41.61
C ILE A 56 -11.18 -16.53 -42.53
N GLY A 57 -9.96 -16.81 -42.09
CA GLY A 57 -8.73 -16.42 -42.80
C GLY A 57 -7.46 -16.37 -41.95
N ALA A 58 -7.54 -16.58 -40.63
CA ALA A 58 -6.39 -16.58 -39.72
C ALA A 58 -5.86 -17.99 -39.39
N MET A 59 -5.94 -18.94 -40.34
CA MET A 59 -5.43 -20.32 -40.17
C MET A 59 -4.06 -20.53 -40.85
N SER A 60 -3.37 -19.45 -41.22
CA SER A 60 -1.90 -19.46 -41.37
C SER A 60 -1.30 -18.88 -40.09
N GLY A 61 -0.30 -19.56 -39.51
CA GLY A 61 0.14 -19.39 -38.11
C GLY A 61 0.48 -17.97 -37.64
N VAL A 62 0.67 -17.02 -38.54
CA VAL A 62 0.93 -15.61 -38.21
C VAL A 62 -0.33 -14.89 -37.68
N GLY A 63 -1.52 -15.18 -38.23
CA GLY A 63 -2.76 -14.53 -37.80
C GLY A 63 -3.18 -14.93 -36.38
N ALA A 64 -3.08 -16.23 -36.07
CA ALA A 64 -3.34 -16.74 -34.72
C ALA A 64 -2.31 -16.22 -33.70
N ALA A 65 -1.02 -16.14 -34.08
CA ALA A 65 0.02 -15.60 -33.20
C ALA A 65 -0.20 -14.13 -32.83
N LEU A 66 -0.62 -13.29 -33.80
CA LEU A 66 -0.92 -11.88 -33.54
C LEU A 66 -2.11 -11.69 -32.60
N ILE A 67 -3.17 -12.51 -32.75
CA ILE A 67 -4.33 -12.46 -31.85
C ILE A 67 -3.93 -12.87 -30.43
N LEU A 68 -3.16 -13.95 -30.27
CA LEU A 68 -2.67 -14.39 -28.96
C LEU A 68 -1.76 -13.35 -28.30
N TYR A 69 -0.87 -12.71 -29.08
CA TYR A 69 -0.02 -11.64 -28.60
C TYR A 69 -0.83 -10.41 -28.14
N ALA A 70 -1.82 -9.99 -28.92
CA ALA A 70 -2.69 -8.86 -28.56
C ALA A 70 -3.49 -9.14 -27.28
N LEU A 71 -4.01 -10.36 -27.13
CA LEU A 71 -4.71 -10.77 -25.90
C LEU A 71 -3.77 -10.82 -24.69
N ALA A 72 -2.58 -11.40 -24.85
CA ALA A 72 -1.58 -11.44 -23.78
C ALA A 72 -1.16 -10.02 -23.35
N TRP A 73 -0.94 -9.12 -24.32
CA TRP A 73 -0.64 -7.73 -24.06
C TRP A 73 -1.78 -7.01 -23.32
N HIS A 74 -3.02 -7.21 -23.75
CA HIS A 74 -4.18 -6.59 -23.09
C HIS A 74 -4.35 -7.07 -21.64
N LEU A 75 -4.16 -8.36 -21.38
CA LEU A 75 -4.22 -8.92 -20.03
C LEU A 75 -3.09 -8.37 -19.14
N PHE A 76 -1.87 -8.27 -19.68
CA PHE A 76 -0.74 -7.67 -18.98
C PHE A 76 -0.98 -6.19 -18.65
N ALA A 77 -1.41 -5.39 -19.63
CA ALA A 77 -1.70 -3.98 -19.43
C ALA A 77 -2.83 -3.74 -18.43
N LYS A 78 -3.85 -4.61 -18.42
CA LYS A 78 -4.93 -4.57 -17.41
C LYS A 78 -4.40 -4.86 -16.02
N ALA A 79 -3.61 -5.92 -15.84
CA ALA A 79 -3.02 -6.27 -14.55
C ALA A 79 -2.10 -5.17 -13.99
N ASP A 80 -1.34 -4.50 -14.85
CA ASP A 80 -0.51 -3.36 -14.46
C ASP A 80 -1.35 -2.15 -14.06
N ASN A 81 -2.45 -1.86 -14.77
CA ASN A 81 -3.34 -0.76 -14.44
C ASN A 81 -4.09 -1.01 -13.12
N ASP A 82 -4.56 -2.24 -12.91
CA ASP A 82 -5.23 -2.66 -11.68
C ASP A 82 -4.25 -2.55 -10.48
N ARG A 83 -3.00 -3.03 -10.63
CA ARG A 83 -1.95 -2.83 -9.61
C ARG A 83 -1.65 -1.37 -9.31
N MET A 84 -1.63 -0.50 -10.32
CA MET A 84 -1.38 0.93 -10.11
C MET A 84 -2.49 1.56 -9.27
N THR A 85 -3.75 1.22 -9.58
CA THR A 85 -4.93 1.74 -8.86
C THR A 85 -4.96 1.24 -7.41
N ASP A 86 -4.56 -0.02 -7.17
CA ASP A 86 -4.41 -0.55 -5.82
C ASP A 86 -3.35 0.23 -5.03
N LEU A 87 -2.17 0.49 -5.63
CA LEU A 87 -1.10 1.25 -4.96
C LEU A 87 -1.51 2.69 -4.65
N ASP A 88 -2.24 3.36 -5.54
CA ASP A 88 -2.73 4.72 -5.30
C ASP A 88 -3.80 4.74 -4.19
N THR A 89 -4.64 3.70 -4.13
CA THR A 89 -5.64 3.53 -3.07
C THR A 89 -4.96 3.31 -1.71
N LEU A 90 -4.01 2.38 -1.62
CA LEU A 90 -3.26 2.12 -0.38
C LEU A 90 -2.49 3.36 0.08
N ARG A 91 -1.89 4.12 -0.85
CA ARG A 91 -1.24 5.40 -0.54
C ARG A 91 -2.24 6.44 -0.02
N GLY A 92 -3.45 6.49 -0.57
CA GLY A 92 -4.50 7.38 -0.08
C GLY A 92 -4.92 7.05 1.36
N ILE A 93 -5.10 5.76 1.66
CA ILE A 93 -5.38 5.28 3.02
C ILE A 93 -4.25 5.64 3.98
N TRP A 94 -3.00 5.39 3.57
CA TRP A 94 -1.81 5.71 4.37
C TRP A 94 -1.73 7.20 4.70
N ASN A 95 -1.84 8.07 3.68
CA ASN A 95 -1.77 9.52 3.87
C ASN A 95 -2.87 10.03 4.80
N ARG A 96 -4.08 9.49 4.67
CA ARG A 96 -5.20 9.82 5.54
C ARG A 96 -4.93 9.40 6.99
N ALA A 97 -4.42 8.19 7.21
CA ALA A 97 -4.04 7.73 8.55
C ALA A 97 -2.89 8.56 9.15
N CYS A 98 -1.90 8.99 8.36
CA CYS A 98 -0.86 9.92 8.80
C CYS A 98 -1.41 11.29 9.24
N ALA A 99 -2.54 11.71 8.68
CA ALA A 99 -3.23 12.94 9.06
C ALA A 99 -4.17 12.76 10.27
N ASP A 100 -4.22 11.56 10.87
CA ASP A 100 -5.21 11.17 11.88
C ASP A 100 -6.66 11.39 11.39
N GLU A 101 -6.88 11.15 10.09
CA GLU A 101 -8.17 11.26 9.43
C GLU A 101 -8.74 9.86 9.15
N GLY A 102 -10.05 9.81 8.87
CA GLY A 102 -10.78 8.57 8.57
C GLY A 102 -11.44 7.95 9.80
N THR A 103 -12.67 7.47 9.60
CA THR A 103 -13.51 6.89 10.66
C THR A 103 -13.64 5.38 10.57
N GLY A 104 -13.20 4.79 9.44
CA GLY A 104 -13.16 3.36 9.23
C GLY A 104 -12.36 2.63 10.32
N PRO A 105 -12.75 1.41 10.74
CA PRO A 105 -11.99 0.66 11.72
C PRO A 105 -10.54 0.42 11.30
N GLY A 106 -10.30 0.15 10.01
CA GLY A 106 -8.94 0.00 9.45
C GLY A 106 -8.14 1.29 9.48
N ASP A 107 -8.77 2.43 9.16
CA ASP A 107 -8.13 3.75 9.22
C ASP A 107 -7.67 4.09 10.65
N ARG A 108 -8.55 3.89 11.64
CA ARG A 108 -8.24 4.18 13.06
C ARG A 108 -7.12 3.30 13.61
N HIS A 109 -7.11 2.02 13.24
CA HIS A 109 -6.03 1.10 13.63
C HIS A 109 -4.69 1.47 12.98
N LEU A 110 -4.72 1.90 11.71
CA LEU A 110 -3.53 2.34 11.01
C LEU A 110 -2.98 3.64 11.60
N ALA A 111 -3.83 4.63 11.86
CA ALA A 111 -3.46 5.91 12.45
C ALA A 111 -2.80 5.72 13.83
N ALA A 112 -3.39 4.89 14.69
CA ALA A 112 -2.84 4.60 16.01
C ALA A 112 -1.44 3.95 15.93
N LEU A 113 -1.25 3.00 15.01
CA LEU A 113 0.03 2.33 14.83
C LEU A 113 1.10 3.25 14.25
N ILE A 114 0.75 4.04 13.23
CA ILE A 114 1.64 5.05 12.61
C ILE A 114 2.05 6.10 13.64
N LEU A 115 1.15 6.51 14.53
CA LEU A 115 1.46 7.48 15.58
C LEU A 115 2.61 6.99 16.47
N VAL A 116 2.51 5.77 17.00
CA VAL A 116 3.55 5.21 17.88
C VAL A 116 4.84 4.94 17.10
N ASP A 117 4.76 4.33 15.91
CA ASP A 117 5.92 4.06 15.06
C ASP A 117 6.68 5.35 14.69
N ASN A 118 5.98 6.45 14.38
CA ASN A 118 6.62 7.73 14.13
C ASN A 118 7.37 8.28 15.36
N VAL A 119 6.86 8.09 16.57
CA VAL A 119 7.56 8.49 17.79
C VAL A 119 8.79 7.62 18.00
N VAL A 120 8.67 6.30 17.79
CA VAL A 120 9.81 5.37 17.84
C VAL A 120 10.87 5.71 16.81
N GLN A 121 10.52 6.01 15.56
CA GLN A 121 11.50 6.38 14.53
C GLN A 121 12.22 7.70 14.82
N ASN A 122 11.60 8.61 15.59
CA ASN A 122 12.18 9.90 15.91
C ASN A 122 13.05 9.88 17.19
N GLY A 123 12.83 8.95 18.12
CA GLY A 123 13.54 8.93 19.40
C GLY A 123 13.72 7.57 20.07
N GLY A 124 13.39 6.48 19.39
CA GLY A 124 13.44 5.11 19.91
C GLY A 124 12.23 4.72 20.76
N PRO A 125 12.13 3.43 21.16
CA PRO A 125 11.01 2.93 21.95
C PRO A 125 10.80 3.63 23.31
N ASN A 126 11.86 4.03 24.00
CA ASN A 126 11.72 4.75 25.28
C ASN A 126 11.10 6.13 25.09
N HIS A 127 11.46 6.83 24.02
CA HIS A 127 10.83 8.11 23.71
C HIS A 127 9.33 7.94 23.44
N ALA A 128 8.91 6.86 22.78
CA ALA A 128 7.50 6.53 22.61
C ALA A 128 6.82 6.19 23.94
N ALA A 129 7.48 5.44 24.81
CA ALA A 129 6.95 5.10 26.12
C ALA A 129 6.74 6.33 27.03
N ASP A 130 7.63 7.33 26.97
CA ASP A 130 7.51 8.59 27.71
C ASP A 130 6.54 9.59 27.07
N SER A 131 6.41 9.59 25.73
CA SER A 131 5.68 10.63 25.00
C SER A 131 4.26 10.24 24.60
N CYS A 132 3.96 8.95 24.50
CA CYS A 132 2.63 8.46 24.17
C CYS A 132 1.81 8.21 25.43
N GLU A 133 0.56 8.63 25.40
CA GLU A 133 -0.40 8.29 26.45
C GLU A 133 -0.66 6.77 26.49
N PRO A 134 -0.96 6.18 27.67
CA PRO A 134 -1.24 4.74 27.78
C PRO A 134 -2.35 4.27 26.83
N ALA A 135 -3.35 5.11 26.57
CA ALA A 135 -4.43 4.82 25.63
C ALA A 135 -3.95 4.77 24.17
N GLN A 136 -2.96 5.58 23.79
CA GLN A 136 -2.36 5.57 22.45
C GLN A 136 -1.54 4.30 22.24
N LEU A 137 -0.73 3.91 23.23
CA LEU A 137 0.04 2.66 23.19
C LEU A 137 -0.89 1.44 23.09
N ALA A 138 -1.95 1.40 23.90
CA ALA A 138 -2.95 0.32 23.83
C ALA A 138 -3.67 0.28 22.46
N ALA A 139 -3.99 1.44 21.88
CA ALA A 139 -4.60 1.53 20.55
C ALA A 139 -3.64 1.08 19.44
N ALA A 140 -2.35 1.41 19.54
CA ALA A 140 -1.33 0.97 18.60
C ALA A 140 -1.11 -0.55 18.67
N ALA A 141 -1.03 -1.12 19.88
CA ALA A 141 -0.96 -2.58 20.05
C ALA A 141 -2.21 -3.28 19.47
N ALA A 142 -3.41 -2.71 19.68
CA ALA A 142 -4.63 -3.21 19.03
C ALA A 142 -4.57 -3.10 17.49
N GLY A 143 -4.01 -2.01 16.97
CA GLY A 143 -3.76 -1.81 15.54
C GLY A 143 -2.79 -2.85 14.96
N ALA A 144 -1.67 -3.09 15.63
CA ALA A 144 -0.71 -4.12 15.24
C ALA A 144 -1.37 -5.50 15.17
N ARG A 145 -2.17 -5.89 16.16
CA ARG A 145 -2.94 -7.15 16.13
C ARG A 145 -3.97 -7.18 15.00
N TYR A 146 -4.65 -6.07 14.72
CA TYR A 146 -5.62 -5.96 13.63
C TYR A 146 -4.97 -6.23 12.25
N PHE A 147 -3.71 -5.79 12.07
CA PHE A 147 -2.90 -6.06 10.88
C PHE A 147 -2.14 -7.40 10.93
N GLY A 148 -2.31 -8.21 11.98
CA GLY A 148 -1.64 -9.51 12.13
C GLY A 148 -0.18 -9.44 12.59
N LEU A 149 0.29 -8.26 13.03
CA LEU A 149 1.63 -8.00 13.55
C LEU A 149 1.67 -8.27 15.07
N ASN A 150 1.40 -9.50 15.48
CA ASN A 150 1.22 -9.85 16.90
C ASN A 150 2.51 -9.74 17.72
N ASP A 151 3.66 -9.94 17.10
CA ASP A 151 4.99 -9.75 17.69
C ASP A 151 5.27 -8.27 17.99
N LEU A 152 5.01 -7.39 17.03
CA LEU A 152 5.07 -5.94 17.25
C LEU A 152 4.09 -5.50 18.34
N ALA A 153 2.87 -6.05 18.36
CA ALA A 153 1.91 -5.74 19.41
C ALA A 153 2.43 -6.09 20.81
N ALA A 154 3.10 -7.24 20.96
CA ALA A 154 3.68 -7.65 22.23
C ALA A 154 4.77 -6.68 22.70
N VAL A 155 5.65 -6.24 21.80
CA VAL A 155 6.67 -5.22 22.11
C VAL A 155 6.03 -3.89 22.51
N ILE A 156 4.97 -3.45 21.81
CA ILE A 156 4.26 -2.21 22.15
C ILE A 156 3.60 -2.30 23.53
N ASP A 157 3.04 -3.46 23.91
CA ASP A 157 2.44 -3.67 25.24
C ASP A 157 3.47 -3.54 26.38
N GLU A 158 4.75 -3.78 26.10
CA GLU A 158 5.84 -3.71 27.09
C GLU A 158 6.38 -2.28 27.30
N LEU A 159 6.14 -1.36 26.36
CA LEU A 159 6.62 0.03 26.42
C LEU A 159 6.30 0.74 27.75
N PRO A 160 5.07 0.70 28.30
CA PRO A 160 4.76 1.39 29.55
C PRO A 160 5.58 0.89 30.75
N ALA A 161 5.95 -0.39 30.76
CA ALA A 161 6.74 -0.97 31.85
C ALA A 161 8.19 -0.48 31.78
N ALA A 162 8.77 -0.40 30.58
CA ALA A 162 10.13 0.10 30.39
C ALA A 162 10.28 1.58 30.79
N ALA A 163 9.30 2.44 30.49
CA ALA A 163 9.35 3.85 30.94
C ALA A 163 9.28 4.04 32.47
N SER A 164 8.81 3.04 33.21
CA SER A 164 8.66 3.14 34.66
C SER A 164 9.99 2.97 35.42
N ASP A 165 11.02 2.42 34.77
CA ASP A 165 12.34 2.15 35.36
C ASP A 165 13.44 2.93 34.63
N ARG A 166 13.48 4.24 34.85
CA ARG A 166 14.38 5.19 34.16
C ARG A 166 15.88 5.01 34.45
N ASP A 167 16.22 4.14 35.40
CA ASP A 167 17.60 3.84 35.76
C ASP A 167 18.06 2.47 35.18
N ASP A 168 17.21 1.78 34.39
CA ASP A 168 17.50 0.48 33.77
C ASP A 168 17.83 0.61 32.28
N ASP A 169 19.03 1.12 31.99
CA ASP A 169 19.59 1.21 30.63
C ASP A 169 19.59 -0.16 29.90
N GLU A 170 19.68 -1.29 30.63
CA GLU A 170 19.64 -2.63 30.03
C GLU A 170 18.22 -3.02 29.57
N ALA A 171 17.17 -2.60 30.28
CA ALA A 171 15.80 -2.76 29.82
C ALA A 171 15.52 -1.89 28.58
N GLU A 172 16.05 -0.67 28.58
CA GLU A 172 15.96 0.26 27.44
C GLU A 172 16.56 -0.34 26.16
N ASP A 173 17.80 -0.81 26.22
CA ASP A 173 18.50 -1.40 25.07
C ASP A 173 17.79 -2.67 24.59
N ARG A 174 17.35 -3.55 25.51
CA ARG A 174 16.61 -4.76 25.14
C ARG A 174 15.31 -4.46 24.42
N LEU A 175 14.57 -3.44 24.84
CA LEU A 175 13.31 -3.09 24.20
C LEU A 175 13.54 -2.44 22.83
N SER A 176 14.59 -1.62 22.72
CA SER A 176 15.05 -1.07 21.44
C SER A 176 15.40 -2.17 20.45
N ASP A 177 16.21 -3.15 20.87
CA ASP A 177 16.59 -4.29 20.05
C ASP A 177 15.38 -5.14 19.65
N ALA A 178 14.50 -5.46 20.61
CA ALA A 178 13.29 -6.24 20.35
C ALA A 178 12.37 -5.55 19.33
N TYR A 179 12.19 -4.23 19.44
CA TYR A 179 11.38 -3.47 18.48
C TYR A 179 11.97 -3.52 17.06
N HIS A 180 13.27 -3.25 16.90
CA HIS A 180 13.90 -3.22 15.58
C HIS A 180 14.10 -4.63 14.99
N GLU A 181 14.19 -5.67 15.81
CA GLU A 181 14.20 -7.05 15.35
C GLU A 181 12.87 -7.43 14.70
N VAL A 182 11.74 -7.11 15.35
CA VAL A 182 10.42 -7.45 14.81
C VAL A 182 9.95 -6.45 13.75
N PHE A 183 10.29 -5.18 13.87
CA PHE A 183 9.82 -4.12 13.00
C PHE A 183 10.98 -3.25 12.49
N PRO A 184 11.83 -3.80 11.60
CA PRO A 184 13.04 -3.12 11.14
C PRO A 184 12.74 -1.90 10.27
N ASP A 185 11.62 -1.93 9.54
CA ASP A 185 11.17 -0.83 8.70
C ASP A 185 9.65 -0.87 8.47
N THR A 186 9.13 0.23 7.91
CA THR A 186 7.70 0.42 7.62
C THR A 186 7.17 -0.48 6.50
N SER A 187 8.03 -1.15 5.72
CA SER A 187 7.58 -2.01 4.61
C SER A 187 6.77 -3.21 5.10
N ARG A 188 7.00 -3.64 6.35
CA ARG A 188 6.20 -4.69 6.99
C ARG A 188 4.76 -4.22 7.23
N LEU A 189 4.57 -2.96 7.61
CA LEU A 189 3.23 -2.36 7.74
C LEU A 189 2.58 -2.09 6.38
N ASP A 190 3.35 -1.67 5.36
CA ASP A 190 2.86 -1.55 3.98
C ASP A 190 2.28 -2.88 3.48
N ALA A 191 3.03 -3.97 3.66
CA ALA A 191 2.61 -5.32 3.27
C ALA A 191 1.37 -5.78 4.07
N ALA A 192 1.33 -5.51 5.37
CA ALA A 192 0.20 -5.87 6.22
C ALA A 192 -1.07 -5.07 5.87
N LEU A 193 -0.93 -3.78 5.54
CA LEU A 193 -2.02 -2.94 5.06
C LEU A 193 -2.58 -3.48 3.73
N ALA A 194 -1.71 -3.78 2.77
CA ALA A 194 -2.12 -4.36 1.48
C ALA A 194 -2.86 -5.69 1.66
N ALA A 195 -2.34 -6.58 2.51
CA ALA A 195 -2.99 -7.85 2.83
C ALA A 195 -4.35 -7.66 3.50
N ARG A 196 -4.46 -6.72 4.44
CA ARG A 196 -5.71 -6.43 5.15
C ARG A 196 -6.75 -5.81 4.21
N TYR A 197 -6.36 -4.86 3.36
CA TYR A 197 -7.24 -4.23 2.38
C TYR A 197 -7.79 -5.25 1.37
N ALA A 198 -6.97 -6.20 0.92
CA ALA A 198 -7.41 -7.26 0.01
C ALA A 198 -8.51 -8.17 0.60
N VAL A 199 -8.52 -8.35 1.93
CA VAL A 199 -9.51 -9.19 2.64
C VAL A 199 -10.75 -8.39 3.07
N ALA A 200 -10.55 -7.16 3.54
CA ALA A 200 -11.60 -6.34 4.15
C ALA A 200 -11.52 -4.87 3.68
N PRO A 201 -11.77 -4.58 2.40
CA PRO A 201 -11.67 -3.21 1.89
C PRO A 201 -12.70 -2.26 2.50
N ALA A 202 -13.83 -2.79 2.98
CA ALA A 202 -14.89 -2.03 3.64
C ALA A 202 -14.50 -1.50 5.04
N ASP A 203 -13.41 -2.01 5.62
CA ASP A 203 -12.88 -1.48 6.89
C ASP A 203 -12.20 -0.12 6.70
N PHE A 204 -11.94 0.30 5.47
CA PHE A 204 -11.27 1.55 5.11
C PHE A 204 -12.23 2.46 4.36
N GLU A 205 -12.17 3.76 4.64
CA GLU A 205 -12.95 4.71 3.87
C GLU A 205 -12.49 4.75 2.40
N PRO A 206 -13.43 4.83 1.44
CA PRO A 206 -13.09 4.97 0.03
C PRO A 206 -12.18 6.16 -0.21
N VAL A 207 -11.06 5.92 -0.90
CA VAL A 207 -10.20 7.01 -1.38
C VAL A 207 -10.89 7.59 -2.61
N VAL A 208 -11.45 8.79 -2.48
CA VAL A 208 -11.94 9.54 -3.64
C VAL A 208 -10.70 10.04 -4.38
N GLY A 209 -10.47 9.53 -5.58
CA GLY A 209 -9.42 10.05 -6.44
C GLY A 209 -9.60 11.56 -6.65
N PRO A 210 -8.51 12.33 -6.78
CA PRO A 210 -8.58 13.76 -7.07
C PRO A 210 -9.29 14.07 -8.40
#